data_AF-A0A368SHH2-F1
#
_entry.id   AF-A0A368SHH2-F1
#
_cell.length_a   1.000
_cell.length_b   1.000
_cell.length_c   1.000
_cell.angle_alpha   90.00
_cell.angle_beta   90.00
_cell.angle_gamma   90.00
#
_symmetry.space_group_name_H-M   'P 1'
#
loop_
_entity.id
_entity.type
_entity.pdbx_description
1 polymer ?
#
loop_
_entity_poly.entity_id
_entity_poly.type
_entity_poly.pdbx_seq_one_letter_code
_entity_poly.pdbx_strand_id
1 'polypeptide(L)'
;MSSSPLSAHENTRGRDMAAVARGEPVPRPPHEPGSLRTAPTDFCFPTQNQTRHCYVRYPEYHRCVKAKDGDDRTECDKFQRYYGSLCPTDWVVEWNRQREEGIFPGPI
;
A
#
# COMPACT_ATOMS: atom_id res chain seq x y z
N MET A 1 -12.86 -8.71 -34.24
CA MET A 1 -12.30 -9.59 -33.18
C MET A 1 -10.91 -9.07 -32.86
N SER A 2 -10.80 -8.29 -31.78
CA SER A 2 -9.56 -7.69 -31.31
C SER A 2 -8.57 -8.77 -30.87
N SER A 3 -7.32 -8.64 -31.31
CA SER A 3 -6.21 -9.37 -30.70
C SER A 3 -5.36 -8.34 -29.98
N SER A 4 -5.59 -8.21 -28.67
CA SER A 4 -4.72 -7.44 -27.80
C SER A 4 -3.37 -8.16 -27.68
N PRO A 5 -2.23 -7.46 -27.69
CA PRO A 5 -0.94 -8.09 -27.42
C PRO A 5 -0.92 -8.55 -25.96
N LEU A 6 -0.82 -9.86 -25.76
CA LEU A 6 -0.66 -10.46 -24.44
C LEU A 6 0.65 -9.97 -23.81
N SER A 7 0.54 -9.54 -22.56
CA SER A 7 1.65 -9.01 -21.77
C SER A 7 2.77 -10.04 -21.65
N ALA A 8 4.03 -9.59 -21.71
CA ALA A 8 5.24 -10.43 -21.65
C ALA A 8 5.30 -11.40 -20.45
N HIS A 9 4.47 -11.15 -19.43
CA HIS A 9 4.31 -11.97 -18.23
C HIS A 9 3.62 -13.33 -18.48
N GLU A 10 2.87 -13.48 -19.58
CA GLU A 10 2.13 -14.72 -19.86
C GLU A 10 3.02 -15.79 -20.56
N ASN A 11 4.07 -15.35 -21.26
CA ASN A 11 4.99 -16.24 -22.00
C ASN A 11 6.11 -16.84 -21.12
N THR A 12 6.37 -16.28 -19.94
CA THR A 12 7.37 -16.82 -19.00
C THR A 12 6.83 -18.00 -18.20
N ARG A 13 5.55 -17.94 -17.81
CA ARG A 13 4.89 -18.94 -16.95
C ARG A 13 4.85 -20.36 -17.53
N GLY A 14 4.82 -20.50 -18.86
CA GLY A 14 4.83 -21.80 -19.53
C GLY A 14 6.22 -22.44 -19.64
N ARG A 15 7.29 -21.64 -19.70
CA ARG A 15 8.67 -22.15 -19.84
C ARG A 15 9.25 -22.65 -18.52
N ASP A 16 8.82 -22.08 -17.41
CA ASP A 16 9.34 -22.43 -16.07
C ASP A 16 8.85 -23.80 -15.58
N MET A 17 7.64 -24.25 -15.97
CA MET A 17 7.10 -25.55 -15.55
C MET A 17 7.93 -26.73 -16.08
N ALA A 18 8.49 -26.63 -17.29
CA ALA A 18 9.32 -27.68 -17.87
C ALA A 18 10.70 -27.80 -17.18
N ALA A 19 11.25 -26.70 -16.68
CA ALA A 19 12.49 -26.70 -15.89
C ALA A 19 12.26 -27.29 -14.49
N VAL A 20 11.12 -26.96 -13.85
CA VAL A 20 10.70 -27.55 -12.57
C VAL A 20 10.48 -29.06 -12.71
N ALA A 21 9.85 -29.52 -13.81
CA ALA A 21 9.66 -30.94 -14.08
C ALA A 21 10.98 -31.72 -14.28
N ARG A 22 12.06 -31.04 -14.70
CA ARG A 22 13.41 -31.60 -14.84
C ARG A 22 14.25 -31.49 -13.57
N GLY A 23 13.72 -30.94 -12.49
CA GLY A 23 14.44 -30.75 -11.23
C GLY A 23 15.56 -29.71 -11.30
N GLU A 24 15.57 -28.83 -12.31
CA GLU A 24 16.54 -27.75 -12.41
C GLU A 24 16.23 -26.65 -11.38
N PRO A 25 17.23 -26.12 -10.67
CA PRO A 25 17.04 -24.97 -9.80
C PRO A 25 16.63 -23.74 -10.63
N VAL A 26 15.43 -23.22 -10.42
CA VAL A 26 15.02 -21.93 -10.99
C VAL A 26 15.78 -20.82 -10.24
N PRO A 27 16.57 -19.98 -10.91
CA PRO A 27 17.22 -18.86 -10.26
C PRO A 27 16.14 -17.94 -9.68
N ARG A 28 16.16 -17.74 -8.36
CA ARG A 28 15.32 -16.71 -7.74
C ARG A 28 15.73 -15.37 -8.37
N PRO A 29 14.77 -14.54 -8.85
CA PRO A 29 15.11 -13.22 -9.34
C PRO A 29 15.90 -12.49 -8.25
N PRO A 30 17.00 -11.79 -8.62
CA PRO A 30 17.69 -10.92 -7.67
C PRO A 30 16.66 -9.99 -7.04
N HIS A 31 16.53 -10.03 -5.72
CA HIS A 31 15.81 -8.98 -5.03
C HIS A 31 16.74 -7.77 -5.08
N GLU A 32 16.50 -6.87 -6.03
CA GLU A 32 17.05 -5.52 -5.97
C GLU A 32 16.69 -4.98 -4.57
N PRO A 33 17.66 -4.57 -3.74
CA PRO A 33 17.37 -3.97 -2.45
C PRO A 33 16.71 -2.60 -2.66
N GLY A 34 15.43 -2.60 -3.02
CA GLY A 34 14.59 -1.41 -2.96
C GLY A 34 14.66 -0.91 -1.53
N SER A 35 14.93 0.38 -1.33
CA SER A 35 15.14 0.94 0.01
C SER A 35 13.92 0.61 0.87
N LEU A 36 14.06 -0.35 1.79
CA LEU A 36 13.01 -0.72 2.73
C LEU A 36 12.81 0.47 3.67
N ARG A 37 11.72 1.20 3.46
CA ARG A 37 11.36 2.37 4.24
C ARG A 37 9.98 2.14 4.85
N THR A 38 9.82 2.56 6.10
CA THR A 38 8.56 2.50 6.85
C THR A 38 8.27 3.86 7.47
N ALA A 39 7.15 3.99 8.18
CA ALA A 39 6.80 5.20 8.92
C ALA A 39 7.90 5.58 9.93
N PRO A 40 8.28 6.86 10.04
CA PRO A 40 9.25 7.31 11.02
C PRO A 40 8.66 7.27 12.44
N THR A 41 9.54 7.24 13.44
CA THR A 41 9.16 7.39 14.85
C THR A 41 8.60 8.79 15.09
N ASP A 42 7.41 8.87 15.68
CA ASP A 42 6.78 10.13 16.09
C ASP A 42 6.81 10.26 17.62
N PHE A 43 7.49 11.30 18.11
CA PHE A 43 7.64 11.57 19.54
C PHE A 43 6.33 11.97 20.24
N CYS A 44 5.29 12.34 19.49
CA CYS A 44 3.94 12.56 20.03
C CYS A 44 3.29 11.26 20.52
N PHE A 45 3.77 10.10 20.04
CA PHE A 45 3.26 8.78 20.36
C PHE A 45 4.36 7.86 20.95
N PRO A 46 4.92 8.18 22.14
CA PRO A 46 6.06 7.47 22.70
C PRO A 46 5.70 6.12 23.34
N THR A 47 4.41 5.81 23.47
CA THR A 47 3.94 4.59 24.13
C THR A 47 3.93 3.40 23.17
N GLN A 48 3.93 2.18 23.72
CA GLN A 48 3.85 0.95 22.92
C GLN A 48 2.52 0.82 22.15
N ASN A 49 1.44 1.44 22.64
CA ASN A 49 0.15 1.40 21.97
C ASN A 49 0.10 2.41 20.79
N GLN A 50 0.28 1.92 19.57
CA GLN A 50 0.29 2.72 18.34
C GLN A 50 -1.10 2.94 17.72
N THR A 51 -2.18 2.53 18.39
CA THR A 51 -3.57 2.70 17.90
C THR A 51 -3.88 4.16 17.57
N ARG A 52 -3.50 5.09 18.45
CA ARG A 52 -3.72 6.53 18.24
C ARG A 52 -2.86 7.07 17.09
N HIS A 53 -1.63 6.56 16.93
CA HIS A 53 -0.76 6.97 15.84
C HIS A 53 -1.35 6.57 14.48
N CYS A 54 -1.79 5.31 14.34
CA CYS A 54 -2.52 4.85 13.17
C CYS A 54 -3.76 5.71 12.90
N TYR A 55 -4.62 5.90 13.90
CA TYR A 55 -5.85 6.66 13.76
C TYR A 55 -5.64 8.12 13.39
N VAL A 56 -4.55 8.77 13.82
CA VAL A 56 -4.26 10.16 13.44
C VAL A 56 -3.79 10.26 11.98
N ARG A 57 -2.98 9.30 11.51
CA ARG A 57 -2.43 9.31 10.14
C ARG A 57 -3.49 9.07 9.07
N TYR A 58 -4.50 8.25 9.34
CA TYR A 58 -5.52 7.91 8.34
C TYR A 58 -6.37 9.14 7.91
N PRO A 59 -7.02 9.90 8.80
CA PRO A 59 -7.73 11.13 8.45
C PRO A 59 -6.82 12.24 7.95
N GLU A 60 -5.54 12.27 8.37
CA GLU A 60 -4.56 13.26 7.88
C GLU A 60 -4.31 13.11 6.38
N TYR A 61 -4.17 11.88 5.89
CA TYR A 61 -4.12 11.60 4.45
C TYR A 61 -5.36 12.11 3.74
N HIS A 62 -6.55 11.79 4.25
CA HIS A 62 -7.79 12.17 3.59
C HIS A 62 -8.09 13.67 3.66
N ARG A 63 -7.69 14.36 4.72
CA ARG A 63 -7.69 15.83 4.80
C ARG A 63 -6.74 16.44 3.78
N CYS A 64 -5.54 15.89 3.64
CA CYS A 64 -4.58 16.33 2.63
C CYS A 64 -5.16 16.19 1.22
N VAL A 65 -5.74 15.03 0.89
CA VAL A 65 -6.36 14.77 -0.42
C VAL A 65 -7.56 15.69 -0.68
N LYS A 66 -8.36 16.03 0.33
CA LYS A 66 -9.48 16.97 0.19
C LYS A 66 -9.03 18.43 0.03
N ALA A 67 -7.93 18.81 0.66
CA ALA A 67 -7.42 20.18 0.63
C ALA A 67 -6.59 20.50 -0.62
N LYS A 68 -6.07 19.48 -1.31
CA LYS A 68 -5.15 19.60 -2.44
C LYS A 68 -5.77 19.00 -3.70
N ASP A 69 -5.97 19.83 -4.72
CA ASP A 69 -6.39 19.41 -6.05
C ASP A 69 -5.18 19.22 -6.98
N GLY A 70 -5.20 18.18 -7.83
CA GLY A 70 -4.19 17.99 -8.89
C GLY A 70 -2.83 17.45 -8.43
N ASP A 71 -1.75 18.07 -8.91
CA ASP A 71 -0.34 17.60 -8.81
C ASP A 71 0.24 17.63 -7.38
N ASP A 72 -0.37 18.42 -6.50
CA ASP A 72 -0.01 18.53 -5.08
C ASP A 72 -0.35 17.25 -4.27
N ARG A 73 -1.08 16.29 -4.87
CA ARG A 73 -1.37 15.00 -4.22
C ARG A 73 -0.13 14.17 -3.89
N THR A 74 0.98 14.41 -4.59
CA THR A 74 2.27 13.74 -4.32
C THR A 74 2.78 14.00 -2.91
N GLU A 75 2.44 15.15 -2.31
CA GLU A 75 2.77 15.44 -0.91
C GLU A 75 1.95 14.61 0.08
N CYS A 76 0.76 14.14 -0.33
CA CYS A 76 -0.12 13.32 0.49
C CYS A 76 0.30 11.84 0.50
N ASP A 77 1.06 11.38 -0.50
CA ASP A 77 1.53 10.00 -0.61
C ASP A 77 2.36 9.56 0.60
N LYS A 78 3.04 10.50 1.27
CA LYS A 78 3.76 10.22 2.53
C LYS A 78 2.82 9.70 3.61
N PHE A 79 1.64 10.32 3.75
CA PHE A 79 0.65 9.92 4.73
C PHE A 79 0.01 8.58 4.35
N GLN A 80 -0.15 8.33 3.04
CA GLN A 80 -0.62 7.05 2.54
C GLN A 80 0.29 5.89 2.96
N ARG A 81 1.60 6.08 2.78
CA ARG A 81 2.62 5.10 3.20
C ARG A 81 2.61 4.91 4.71
N TYR A 82 2.44 5.98 5.48
CA TYR A 82 2.48 5.92 6.94
C TYR A 82 1.29 5.15 7.53
N TYR A 83 0.04 5.51 7.18
CA TYR A 83 -1.10 4.76 7.73
C TYR A 83 -1.11 3.33 7.18
N GLY A 84 -0.66 3.09 5.95
CA GLY A 84 -0.53 1.73 5.40
C GLY A 84 0.49 0.86 6.13
N SER A 85 1.50 1.46 6.75
CA SER A 85 2.52 0.74 7.55
C SER A 85 2.13 0.58 9.02
N LEU A 86 1.28 1.47 9.55
CA LEU A 86 0.91 1.50 10.97
C LEU A 86 -0.42 0.80 11.26
N CYS A 87 -1.38 0.88 10.34
CA CYS A 87 -2.75 0.43 10.57
C CYS A 87 -2.96 -1.02 10.11
N PRO A 88 -3.68 -1.84 10.89
CA PRO A 88 -4.21 -3.11 10.40
C PRO A 88 -5.09 -2.89 9.16
N THR A 89 -4.99 -3.79 8.18
CA THR A 89 -5.78 -3.70 6.94
C THR A 89 -7.28 -3.71 7.22
N ASP A 90 -7.74 -4.53 8.17
CA ASP A 90 -9.17 -4.64 8.51
C ASP A 90 -9.75 -3.31 9.00
N TRP A 91 -8.98 -2.53 9.76
CA TRP A 91 -9.41 -1.21 10.23
C TRP A 91 -9.54 -0.22 9.08
N VAL A 92 -8.59 -0.24 8.15
CA VAL A 92 -8.60 0.63 6.98
C VAL A 92 -9.80 0.32 6.09
N VAL A 93 -10.11 -0.97 5.88
CA VAL A 93 -11.27 -1.40 5.08
C VAL A 93 -12.57 -0.91 5.73
N GLU A 94 -12.74 -1.11 7.03
CA GLU A 94 -13.94 -0.68 7.74
C GLU A 94 -14.08 0.86 7.75
N TRP A 95 -12.99 1.60 7.96
CA TRP A 95 -13.03 3.06 7.87
C TRP A 95 -13.31 3.56 6.45
N ASN A 96 -12.82 2.88 5.41
CA ASN A 96 -13.17 3.21 4.04
C ASN A 96 -14.66 3.03 3.79
N ARG A 97 -15.24 1.90 4.22
CA ARG A 97 -16.69 1.65 4.15
C ARG A 97 -17.49 2.76 4.85
N GLN A 98 -17.12 3.08 6.10
CA GLN A 98 -17.77 4.14 6.87
C GLN A 98 -17.67 5.51 6.20
N ARG A 99 -16.59 5.79 5.48
CA ARG A 99 -16.42 7.06 4.75
C ARG A 99 -17.22 7.12 3.47
N GLU A 100 -17.33 6.03 2.74
CA GLU A 100 -18.18 5.92 1.55
C GLU A 100 -19.67 6.06 1.93
N GLU A 101 -20.06 5.53 3.08
CA GLU A 101 -21.40 5.68 3.65
C GLU A 101 -21.64 7.04 4.34
N GLY A 102 -20.59 7.85 4.56
CA GLY A 102 -20.67 9.14 5.24
C GLY A 102 -20.88 9.08 6.75
N ILE A 103 -20.65 7.91 7.38
CA ILE A 103 -20.85 7.65 8.82
C ILE A 103 -19.55 7.68 9.64
N PHE A 104 -18.43 8.09 9.04
CA PHE A 104 -17.13 8.09 9.74
C PHE A 104 -17.11 9.11 10.89
N PRO A 105 -16.76 8.71 12.12
CA PRO A 105 -16.89 9.57 13.32
C PRO A 105 -15.78 10.62 13.46
N GLY A 106 -14.69 10.53 12.68
CA GLY A 106 -13.53 11.42 12.80
C GLY A 106 -13.54 12.61 11.83
N PRO A 107 -12.68 13.63 12.09
CA PRO A 107 -12.60 14.82 11.24
C PRO A 107 -11.84 14.52 9.94
N ILE A 108 -12.53 14.56 8.81
CA ILE A 108 -11.98 14.37 7.45
C ILE A 108 -12.36 15.51 6.54
#